data_AF-A0A940FGS4-F1
#
_entry.id   AF-A0A940FGS4-F1
#
_cell.length_a   1.000
_cell.length_b   1.000
_cell.length_c   1.000
_cell.angle_alpha   90.00
_cell.angle_beta   90.00
_cell.angle_gamma   90.00
#
_symmetry.space_group_name_H-M   'P 1'
#
loop_
_entity.id
_entity.type
_entity.pdbx_description
1 polymer ?
#
loop_
_entity_poly.entity_id
_entity_poly.type
_entity_poly.pdbx_seq_one_letter_code
_entity_poly.pdbx_strand_id
1 'polypeptide(L)'
;MIRLIPLSLVIAIGTTSFSSCLSVDSARAEEVQNADTNIVVIRHPDSVDAPAVAVLDTAAYDAKLIQMVNRDSSGKWPVKTAYPLPGAILPFKTIIAYYGNLYSKQMGILGELPKKEMLAKLQSEIAKWKKADSTLDLQPALHYIAVTAQQSPGAAGKYRLRMPFKELDKVIDMAKEIDALVFIDIQVGLSTIQQELPEFEKYLKMPNVHIGMDPEFSMKSGHAPGKVVGTYDAADINYVSDYLAKIVKENNLPPKVLVVHRFTQKGVTNYKNIKTRPEVQVVMHMDGWGEPARKINTYK
;
A
#
# COMPACT_ATOMS: atom_id res chain seq x y z
N MET A 1 18.48 -50.57 27.85
CA MET A 1 18.71 -49.87 29.12
C MET A 1 17.71 -48.74 29.22
N ILE A 2 16.73 -48.91 30.10
CA ILE A 2 15.65 -47.97 30.41
C ILE A 2 16.12 -47.09 31.56
N ARG A 3 15.84 -45.78 31.52
CA ARG A 3 15.60 -44.97 32.73
C ARG A 3 14.84 -43.68 32.39
N LEU A 4 13.52 -43.75 32.62
CA LEU A 4 12.65 -42.61 32.93
C LEU A 4 12.83 -42.22 34.41
N ILE A 5 12.75 -40.93 34.72
CA ILE A 5 12.58 -40.35 36.08
C ILE A 5 11.63 -39.13 35.95
N PRO A 6 10.78 -38.81 36.97
CA PRO A 6 9.35 -38.58 36.75
C PRO A 6 8.85 -37.14 36.93
N LEU A 7 7.59 -36.99 36.49
CA LEU A 7 6.63 -35.92 36.73
C LEU A 7 6.26 -35.82 38.22
N SER A 8 6.08 -34.60 38.75
CA SER A 8 5.40 -34.39 40.04
C SER A 8 4.50 -33.16 39.96
N LEU A 9 3.22 -33.44 40.13
CA LEU A 9 2.06 -32.58 40.23
C LEU A 9 1.92 -32.15 41.70
N VAL A 10 1.71 -30.86 41.98
CA VAL A 10 1.29 -30.39 43.31
C VAL A 10 0.07 -29.49 43.16
N ILE A 11 -1.04 -29.99 43.68
CA ILE A 11 -2.30 -29.27 43.95
C ILE A 11 -2.28 -28.91 45.43
N ALA A 12 -2.60 -27.67 45.79
CA ALA A 12 -2.88 -27.29 47.17
C ALA A 12 -4.17 -26.46 47.24
N ILE A 13 -5.19 -27.05 47.84
CA ILE A 13 -6.42 -26.43 48.31
C ILE A 13 -6.21 -26.12 49.80
N GLY A 14 -6.60 -24.92 50.24
CA GLY A 14 -6.56 -24.55 51.66
C GLY A 14 -7.60 -23.50 51.99
N THR A 15 -8.78 -23.94 52.42
CA THR A 15 -9.83 -23.16 53.07
C THR A 15 -9.59 -23.10 54.58
N THR A 16 -9.62 -21.91 55.17
CA THR A 16 -9.96 -21.72 56.60
C THR A 16 -10.61 -20.36 56.81
N SER A 17 -11.88 -20.38 57.19
CA SER A 17 -12.59 -19.30 57.88
C SER A 17 -12.38 -19.42 59.39
N PHE A 18 -12.40 -18.31 60.14
CA PHE A 18 -13.33 -18.07 61.27
C PHE A 18 -13.12 -16.68 61.87
N SER A 19 -14.25 -15.96 62.03
CA SER A 19 -14.67 -15.09 63.16
C SER A 19 -13.73 -14.06 63.80
N SER A 20 -14.16 -12.89 64.31
CA SER A 20 -15.43 -12.14 64.35
C SER A 20 -15.17 -10.95 65.29
N CYS A 21 -15.73 -9.78 65.02
CA CYS A 21 -16.17 -8.88 66.09
C CYS A 21 -17.35 -8.04 65.61
N LEU A 22 -18.43 -8.14 66.39
CA LEU A 22 -19.69 -7.43 66.31
C LEU A 22 -19.55 -6.03 66.91
N SER A 23 -20.28 -5.08 66.33
CA SER A 23 -21.12 -4.18 67.12
C SER A 23 -22.26 -3.68 66.23
N VAL A 24 -23.46 -4.08 66.61
CA VAL A 24 -24.75 -3.65 66.07
C VAL A 24 -25.21 -2.47 66.90
N ASP A 25 -25.64 -1.39 66.26
CA ASP A 25 -26.68 -0.52 66.83
C ASP A 25 -27.74 -0.30 65.76
N SER A 26 -28.98 -0.57 66.15
CA SER A 26 -30.18 -0.50 65.32
C SER A 26 -30.96 0.76 65.69
N ALA A 27 -31.30 1.59 64.71
CA ALA A 27 -32.40 2.54 64.84
C ALA A 27 -33.02 2.88 63.48
N ARG A 28 -34.28 2.44 63.35
CA ARG A 28 -35.41 3.00 62.59
C ARG A 28 -35.27 3.29 61.08
N ALA A 29 -36.19 2.66 60.35
CA ALA A 29 -36.62 3.05 59.01
C ALA A 29 -37.46 4.33 59.06
N GLU A 30 -37.12 5.29 58.19
CA GLU A 30 -38.02 6.32 57.66
C GLU A 30 -37.80 6.42 56.15
N GLU A 31 -38.88 6.32 55.37
CA GLU A 31 -38.91 6.68 53.95
C GLU A 31 -38.77 8.20 53.80
N VAL A 32 -37.84 8.64 52.95
CA VAL A 32 -37.83 10.03 52.43
C VAL A 32 -37.51 10.01 50.93
N GLN A 33 -38.36 10.70 50.18
CA GLN A 33 -38.35 10.91 48.74
C GLN A 33 -37.17 11.76 48.24
N ASN A 34 -36.77 11.49 46.99
CA ASN A 34 -36.13 12.35 45.99
C ASN A 34 -35.18 13.48 46.43
N ALA A 35 -33.90 13.34 46.05
CA ALA A 35 -33.08 14.48 45.64
C ALA A 35 -32.00 14.04 44.63
N ASP A 36 -32.04 14.66 43.45
CA ASP A 36 -31.06 14.56 42.38
C ASP A 36 -29.62 14.69 42.90
N THR A 37 -28.81 13.64 42.71
CA THR A 37 -27.36 13.71 42.88
C THR A 37 -26.69 13.42 41.54
N ASN A 38 -26.35 14.50 40.86
CA ASN A 38 -25.40 14.50 39.74
C ASN A 38 -24.07 13.89 40.22
N ILE A 39 -23.80 12.64 39.84
CA ILE A 39 -22.47 12.05 39.97
C ILE A 39 -21.57 12.73 38.94
N VAL A 40 -20.80 13.72 39.38
CA VAL A 40 -19.69 14.27 38.62
C VAL A 40 -18.59 13.21 38.58
N VAL A 41 -18.53 12.45 37.49
CA VAL A 41 -17.37 11.59 37.19
C VAL A 41 -16.19 12.50 36.88
N ILE A 42 -15.29 12.69 37.87
CA ILE A 42 -13.99 13.32 37.62
C ILE A 42 -13.17 12.35 36.77
N ARG A 43 -13.18 12.54 35.45
CA ARG A 43 -12.26 11.87 34.53
C ARG A 43 -10.88 12.51 34.68
N HIS A 44 -9.89 11.72 35.06
CA HIS A 44 -8.48 12.10 34.93
C HIS A 44 -8.14 12.26 33.44
N PRO A 45 -7.42 13.31 33.02
CA PRO A 45 -7.21 13.64 31.61
C PRO A 45 -6.17 12.80 30.85
N ASP A 46 -5.66 11.70 31.41
CA ASP A 46 -4.53 10.96 30.81
C ASP A 46 -4.82 9.51 30.36
N SER A 47 -6.08 9.06 30.31
CA SER A 47 -6.40 7.81 29.62
C SER A 47 -6.67 8.08 28.14
N VAL A 48 -5.61 8.19 27.36
CA VAL A 48 -5.70 8.11 25.90
C VAL A 48 -6.09 6.67 25.58
N ASP A 49 -7.37 6.45 25.24
CA ASP A 49 -7.82 5.16 24.73
C ASP A 49 -6.88 4.71 23.61
N ALA A 50 -6.38 3.48 23.70
CA ALA A 50 -5.58 2.87 22.65
C ALA A 50 -6.35 3.01 21.32
N PRO A 51 -5.74 3.46 20.22
CA PRO A 51 -6.45 3.65 18.97
C PRO A 51 -7.11 2.32 18.58
N ALA A 52 -8.42 2.36 18.36
CA ALA A 52 -9.18 1.19 17.93
C ALA A 52 -8.47 0.56 16.75
N VAL A 53 -8.14 -0.73 16.86
CA VAL A 53 -7.53 -1.49 15.76
C VAL A 53 -8.48 -1.36 14.58
N ALA A 54 -8.05 -0.63 13.54
CA ALA A 54 -8.86 -0.48 12.33
C ALA A 54 -9.17 -1.90 11.81
N VAL A 55 -10.43 -2.21 11.55
CA VAL A 55 -10.85 -3.50 11.00
C VAL A 55 -11.26 -3.30 9.56
N LEU A 56 -10.87 -4.21 8.66
CA LEU A 56 -11.33 -4.20 7.28
C LEU A 56 -12.80 -4.62 7.22
N ASP A 57 -13.66 -3.81 6.61
CA ASP A 57 -15.01 -4.22 6.25
C ASP A 57 -14.95 -5.15 5.02
N THR A 58 -14.95 -6.46 5.29
CA THR A 58 -14.85 -7.49 4.25
C THR A 58 -16.10 -7.54 3.37
N ALA A 59 -17.28 -7.21 3.90
CA ALA A 59 -18.52 -7.21 3.13
C ALA A 59 -18.53 -6.06 2.11
N ALA A 60 -18.11 -4.87 2.53
CA ALA A 60 -17.94 -3.73 1.63
C ALA A 60 -16.83 -3.98 0.60
N TYR A 61 -15.72 -4.62 1.01
CA TYR A 61 -14.64 -5.01 0.12
C TYR A 61 -15.13 -5.93 -1.00
N ASP A 62 -15.85 -7.00 -0.64
CA ASP A 62 -16.38 -7.97 -1.61
C ASP A 62 -17.42 -7.34 -2.54
N ALA A 63 -18.31 -6.49 -2.02
CA ALA A 63 -19.28 -5.76 -2.83
C ALA A 63 -18.60 -4.86 -3.87
N LYS A 64 -17.54 -4.14 -3.49
CA LYS A 64 -16.75 -3.30 -4.42
C LYS A 64 -15.97 -4.12 -5.43
N LEU A 65 -15.40 -5.26 -5.03
CA LEU A 65 -14.77 -6.20 -5.96
C LEU A 65 -15.75 -6.70 -7.01
N ILE A 66 -16.95 -7.11 -6.62
CA ILE A 66 -18.00 -7.57 -7.55
C ILE A 66 -18.38 -6.44 -8.52
N GLN A 67 -18.51 -5.20 -8.04
CA GLN A 67 -18.76 -4.04 -8.90
C GLN A 67 -17.64 -3.86 -9.93
N MET A 68 -16.37 -3.93 -9.50
CA MET A 68 -15.19 -3.72 -10.36
C MET A 68 -15.00 -4.84 -11.40
N VAL A 69 -15.39 -6.08 -11.09
CA VAL A 69 -15.37 -7.21 -12.04
C VAL A 69 -16.22 -6.93 -13.26
N ASN A 70 -17.24 -6.08 -13.15
CA ASN A 70 -18.04 -5.57 -14.27
C ASN A 70 -18.46 -6.65 -15.28
N ARG A 71 -19.01 -7.76 -14.75
CA ARG A 71 -19.48 -8.92 -15.52
C ARG A 71 -18.40 -9.68 -16.31
N ASP A 72 -17.13 -9.57 -15.92
CA ASP A 72 -16.11 -10.48 -16.44
C ASP A 72 -16.52 -11.93 -16.16
N SER A 73 -16.63 -12.72 -17.24
CA SER A 73 -17.01 -14.13 -17.21
C SER A 73 -15.80 -15.07 -17.32
N SER A 74 -14.58 -14.53 -17.41
CA SER A 74 -13.36 -15.32 -17.57
C SER A 74 -13.06 -16.21 -16.37
N GLY A 75 -13.56 -15.85 -15.18
CA GLY A 75 -13.25 -16.51 -13.91
C GLY A 75 -11.78 -16.35 -13.47
N LYS A 76 -10.98 -15.55 -14.18
CA LYS A 76 -9.56 -15.31 -13.87
C LYS A 76 -9.36 -14.12 -12.94
N TRP A 77 -10.30 -13.18 -12.93
CA TRP A 77 -10.32 -12.01 -12.06
C TRP A 77 -11.66 -11.96 -11.29
N PRO A 78 -11.66 -11.64 -9.99
CA PRO A 78 -10.51 -11.31 -9.17
C PRO A 78 -9.72 -12.55 -8.74
N VAL A 79 -8.42 -12.39 -8.53
CA VAL A 79 -7.57 -13.49 -8.06
C VAL A 79 -7.96 -13.83 -6.62
N LYS A 80 -8.24 -15.10 -6.33
CA LYS A 80 -8.52 -15.57 -4.97
C LYS A 80 -7.25 -15.41 -4.11
N THR A 81 -7.33 -14.59 -3.07
CA THR A 81 -6.24 -14.30 -2.13
C THR A 81 -6.80 -13.93 -0.75
N ALA A 82 -5.95 -13.91 0.27
CA ALA A 82 -6.29 -13.32 1.55
C ALA A 82 -6.68 -11.84 1.40
N TYR A 83 -7.59 -11.38 2.25
CA TYR A 83 -7.95 -9.97 2.35
C TYR A 83 -6.73 -9.09 2.66
N PRO A 84 -6.69 -7.84 2.16
CA PRO A 84 -5.65 -6.91 2.53
C PRO A 84 -5.78 -6.46 3.98
N LEU A 85 -4.75 -5.81 4.50
CA LEU A 85 -4.83 -5.15 5.80
C LEU A 85 -5.83 -3.97 5.79
N PRO A 86 -6.36 -3.58 6.96
CA PRO A 86 -7.12 -2.34 7.13
C PRO A 86 -6.39 -1.13 6.54
N GLY A 87 -7.15 -0.20 5.96
CA GLY A 87 -6.58 0.94 5.21
C GLY A 87 -6.20 0.62 3.77
N ALA A 88 -6.63 -0.53 3.24
CA ALA A 88 -6.54 -0.84 1.81
C ALA A 88 -7.19 0.25 0.95
N ILE A 89 -6.57 0.55 -0.19
CA ILE A 89 -7.02 1.59 -1.11
C ILE A 89 -7.94 0.98 -2.16
N LEU A 90 -7.57 -0.18 -2.69
CA LEU A 90 -8.31 -0.92 -3.68
C LEU A 90 -9.11 -2.05 -3.00
N PRO A 91 -10.34 -2.33 -3.44
CA PRO A 91 -11.10 -1.67 -4.52
C PRO A 91 -11.92 -0.47 -4.04
N PHE A 92 -11.75 0.01 -2.80
CA PHE A 92 -12.60 1.06 -2.24
C PHE A 92 -12.52 2.38 -3.01
N LYS A 93 -11.32 2.73 -3.48
CA LYS A 93 -11.01 3.93 -4.26
C LYS A 93 -10.43 3.58 -5.63
N THR A 94 -10.72 4.42 -6.62
CA THR A 94 -10.08 4.40 -7.93
C THR A 94 -8.96 5.43 -7.95
N ILE A 95 -7.74 4.98 -8.23
CA ILE A 95 -6.57 5.85 -8.29
C ILE A 95 -6.48 6.51 -9.66
N ILE A 96 -6.47 7.84 -9.70
CA ILE A 96 -6.23 8.63 -10.91
C ILE A 96 -4.87 9.29 -10.80
N ALA A 97 -3.91 8.82 -11.60
CA ALA A 97 -2.51 9.20 -11.48
C ALA A 97 -2.03 10.04 -12.66
N TYR A 98 -1.24 11.08 -12.38
CA TYR A 98 -0.36 11.70 -13.38
C TYR A 98 1.04 11.15 -13.24
N TYR A 99 1.54 10.56 -14.32
CA TYR A 99 2.85 9.93 -14.40
C TYR A 99 3.90 10.89 -14.95
N GLY A 100 5.14 10.81 -14.46
CA GLY A 100 6.29 11.32 -15.19
C GLY A 100 7.52 11.71 -14.38
N ASN A 101 8.41 12.49 -15.01
CA ASN A 101 9.68 12.92 -14.42
C ASN A 101 9.85 14.46 -14.51
N LEU A 102 10.09 15.11 -13.37
CA LEU A 102 10.22 16.58 -13.26
C LEU A 102 11.35 17.22 -14.11
N TYR A 103 12.33 16.45 -14.58
CA TYR A 103 13.41 16.97 -15.45
C TYR A 103 13.12 16.77 -16.94
N SER A 104 11.99 16.15 -17.31
CA SER A 104 11.65 15.90 -18.71
C SER A 104 10.19 16.20 -19.01
N LYS A 105 9.99 17.09 -19.99
CA LYS A 105 8.65 17.36 -20.54
C LYS A 105 8.13 16.26 -21.46
N GLN A 106 8.97 15.29 -21.81
CA GLN A 106 8.63 14.21 -22.75
C GLN A 106 8.35 12.88 -22.02
N MET A 107 8.61 12.82 -20.72
CA MET A 107 8.43 11.62 -19.90
C MET A 107 7.22 11.79 -18.98
N GLY A 108 6.07 12.16 -19.54
CA GLY A 108 4.80 12.23 -18.83
C GLY A 108 4.41 13.61 -18.30
N ILE A 109 3.10 13.80 -18.18
CA ILE A 109 2.47 15.09 -17.88
C ILE A 109 2.89 15.71 -16.54
N LEU A 110 3.32 14.87 -15.59
CA LEU A 110 3.80 15.34 -14.28
C LEU A 110 5.01 16.28 -14.39
N GLY A 111 5.87 16.07 -15.40
CA GLY A 111 7.02 16.93 -15.70
C GLY A 111 6.81 17.93 -16.85
N GLU A 112 5.69 17.82 -17.56
CA GLU A 112 5.40 18.62 -18.76
C GLU A 112 4.95 20.05 -18.43
N LEU A 113 4.12 20.19 -17.39
CA LEU A 113 3.44 21.43 -17.02
C LEU A 113 4.00 22.03 -15.71
N PRO A 114 3.94 23.36 -15.53
CA PRO A 114 4.21 23.98 -14.23
C PRO A 114 3.30 23.41 -13.13
N LYS A 115 3.80 23.30 -11.89
CA LYS A 115 3.11 22.70 -10.74
C LYS A 115 1.62 23.04 -10.67
N LYS A 116 1.29 24.33 -10.65
CA LYS A 116 -0.09 24.82 -10.46
C LYS A 116 -1.01 24.33 -11.59
N GLU A 117 -0.54 24.39 -12.82
CA GLU A 117 -1.30 23.95 -14.00
C GLU A 117 -1.44 22.42 -14.01
N MET A 118 -0.38 21.70 -13.67
CA MET A 118 -0.38 20.23 -13.58
C MET A 118 -1.41 19.75 -12.55
N LEU A 119 -1.39 20.28 -11.34
CA LEU A 119 -2.33 19.91 -10.27
C LEU A 119 -3.78 20.29 -10.62
N ALA A 120 -4.00 21.48 -11.18
CA ALA A 120 -5.33 21.89 -11.64
C ALA A 120 -5.87 20.96 -12.73
N LYS A 121 -5.00 20.51 -13.63
CA LYS A 121 -5.38 19.59 -14.70
C LYS A 121 -5.71 18.19 -14.15
N LEU A 122 -4.92 17.67 -13.20
CA LEU A 122 -5.23 16.41 -12.51
C LEU A 122 -6.60 16.48 -11.81
N GLN A 123 -6.87 17.57 -11.08
CA GLN A 123 -8.17 17.79 -10.44
C GLN A 123 -9.32 17.87 -11.45
N SER A 124 -9.09 18.49 -12.61
CA SER A 124 -10.07 18.49 -13.70
C SER A 124 -10.35 17.08 -14.23
N GLU A 125 -9.33 16.23 -14.40
CA GLU A 125 -9.54 14.84 -14.82
C GLU A 125 -10.30 14.02 -13.76
N ILE A 126 -10.00 14.22 -12.47
CA ILE A 126 -10.75 13.61 -11.37
C ILE A 126 -12.23 14.01 -11.42
N ALA A 127 -12.52 15.30 -11.61
CA ALA A 127 -13.89 15.77 -11.73
C ALA A 127 -14.62 15.16 -12.95
N LYS A 128 -13.93 14.95 -14.07
CA LYS A 128 -14.49 14.27 -15.25
C LYS A 128 -14.82 12.81 -14.96
N TRP A 129 -13.92 12.09 -14.31
CA TRP A 129 -14.16 10.69 -13.90
C TRP A 129 -15.34 10.58 -12.93
N LYS A 130 -15.43 11.48 -11.94
CA LYS A 130 -16.55 11.51 -10.99
C LYS A 130 -17.88 11.85 -11.66
N LYS A 131 -17.86 12.72 -12.67
CA LYS A 131 -19.04 13.06 -13.47
C LYS A 131 -19.49 11.88 -14.34
N ALA A 132 -18.55 11.10 -14.86
CA ALA A 132 -18.84 9.93 -15.68
C ALA A 132 -19.41 8.77 -14.84
N ASP A 133 -18.92 8.58 -13.62
CA ASP A 133 -19.44 7.61 -12.66
C ASP A 133 -19.38 8.18 -11.24
N SER A 134 -20.56 8.58 -10.73
CA SER A 134 -20.70 9.16 -9.40
C SER A 134 -20.50 8.14 -8.27
N THR A 135 -20.49 6.84 -8.57
CA THR A 135 -20.28 5.77 -7.57
C THR A 135 -18.80 5.55 -7.22
N LEU A 136 -17.89 6.11 -8.01
CA LEU A 136 -16.45 6.01 -7.77
C LEU A 136 -16.02 6.93 -6.63
N ASP A 137 -15.34 6.38 -5.64
CA ASP A 137 -14.49 7.17 -4.76
C ASP A 137 -13.12 7.34 -5.43
N LEU A 138 -12.62 8.56 -5.55
CA LEU A 138 -11.45 8.87 -6.38
C LEU A 138 -10.28 9.30 -5.52
N GLN A 139 -9.10 8.75 -5.82
CA GLN A 139 -7.86 9.06 -5.13
C GLN A 139 -6.84 9.67 -6.11
N PRO A 140 -6.49 10.96 -6.00
CA PRO A 140 -5.41 11.53 -6.80
C PRO A 140 -4.08 10.82 -6.49
N ALA A 141 -3.21 10.73 -7.50
CA ALA A 141 -1.85 10.25 -7.33
C ALA A 141 -0.85 10.98 -8.25
N LEU A 142 0.37 11.15 -7.74
CA LEU A 142 1.53 11.59 -8.50
C LEU A 142 2.48 10.41 -8.67
N HIS A 143 2.63 9.91 -9.88
CA HIS A 143 3.46 8.74 -10.19
C HIS A 143 4.81 9.21 -10.77
N TYR A 144 5.81 9.32 -9.90
CA TYR A 144 7.09 9.95 -10.23
C TYR A 144 8.17 8.93 -10.57
N ILE A 145 8.78 9.08 -11.74
CA ILE A 145 9.92 8.27 -12.18
C ILE A 145 11.18 8.78 -11.48
N ALA A 146 11.51 8.15 -10.35
CA ALA A 146 12.66 8.53 -9.53
C ALA A 146 13.98 7.94 -10.05
N VAL A 147 13.91 6.82 -10.77
CA VAL A 147 15.03 6.23 -11.49
C VAL A 147 14.64 6.03 -12.94
N THR A 148 15.35 6.67 -13.86
CA THR A 148 15.09 6.59 -15.29
C THR A 148 16.12 5.71 -15.98
N ALA A 149 15.68 4.83 -16.87
CA ALA A 149 16.60 4.08 -17.71
C ALA A 149 17.24 5.00 -18.77
N GLN A 150 18.49 4.72 -19.12
CA GLN A 150 19.30 5.57 -19.99
C GLN A 150 19.83 4.77 -21.17
N GLN A 151 19.87 5.38 -22.36
CA GLN A 151 20.45 4.73 -23.54
C GLN A 151 21.99 4.59 -23.45
N SER A 152 22.63 5.48 -22.69
CA SER A 152 24.08 5.50 -22.48
C SER A 152 24.44 5.03 -21.08
N PRO A 153 25.61 4.38 -20.90
CA PRO A 153 26.08 4.04 -19.57
C PRO A 153 26.40 5.33 -18.80
N GLY A 154 25.77 5.50 -17.63
CA GLY A 154 26.23 6.48 -16.64
C GLY A 154 27.53 6.03 -15.97
N ALA A 155 28.05 6.82 -15.03
CA ALA A 155 29.34 6.55 -14.37
C ALA A 155 29.44 5.15 -13.72
N ALA A 156 28.32 4.60 -13.23
CA ALA A 156 28.27 3.26 -12.64
C ALA A 156 28.08 2.12 -13.67
N GLY A 157 28.02 2.42 -14.97
CA GLY A 157 27.79 1.45 -16.03
C GLY A 157 26.41 0.79 -16.02
N LYS A 158 25.46 1.32 -15.23
CA LYS A 158 24.13 0.70 -15.00
C LYS A 158 23.02 1.16 -15.93
N TYR A 159 23.29 2.06 -16.87
CA TYR A 159 22.28 2.56 -17.83
C TYR A 159 21.01 3.07 -17.14
N ARG A 160 21.20 3.77 -16.02
CA ARG A 160 20.13 4.38 -15.23
C ARG A 160 20.61 5.68 -14.61
N LEU A 161 19.71 6.64 -14.46
CA LEU A 161 19.93 7.90 -13.77
C LEU A 161 18.96 7.99 -12.59
N ARG A 162 19.50 8.14 -11.38
CA ARG A 162 18.70 8.36 -10.18
C ARG A 162 18.53 9.85 -9.97
N MET A 163 17.28 10.29 -9.85
CA MET A 163 16.98 11.68 -9.59
C MET A 163 17.45 12.08 -8.18
N PRO A 164 17.88 13.34 -7.97
CA PRO A 164 18.17 13.83 -6.64
C PRO A 164 16.95 13.67 -5.72
N PHE A 165 17.16 13.18 -4.49
CA PHE A 165 16.07 12.95 -3.54
C PHE A 165 15.22 14.19 -3.23
N LYS A 166 15.81 15.40 -3.34
CA LYS A 166 15.07 16.67 -3.24
C LYS A 166 13.91 16.80 -4.24
N GLU A 167 13.98 16.14 -5.40
CA GLU A 167 12.89 16.16 -6.37
C GLU A 167 11.74 15.26 -5.94
N LEU A 168 12.04 14.11 -5.30
CA LEU A 168 11.02 13.28 -4.68
C LEU A 168 10.38 14.00 -3.48
N ASP A 169 11.17 14.72 -2.67
CA ASP A 169 10.65 15.56 -1.58
C ASP A 169 9.64 16.59 -2.11
N LYS A 170 9.95 17.26 -3.23
CA LYS A 170 9.01 18.19 -3.89
C LYS A 170 7.73 17.50 -4.35
N VAL A 171 7.81 16.30 -4.94
CA VAL A 171 6.61 15.56 -5.37
C VAL A 171 5.74 15.20 -4.17
N ILE A 172 6.35 14.82 -3.04
CA ILE A 172 5.63 14.54 -1.80
C ILE A 172 4.94 15.79 -1.27
N ASP A 173 5.60 16.95 -1.30
CA ASP A 173 4.98 18.22 -0.90
C ASP A 173 3.85 18.63 -1.83
N MET A 174 4.01 18.44 -3.14
CA MET A 174 2.93 18.63 -4.13
C MET A 174 1.73 17.72 -3.86
N ALA A 175 1.98 16.47 -3.49
CA ALA A 175 0.93 15.50 -3.21
C ALA A 175 0.11 15.90 -1.97
N LYS A 176 0.75 16.46 -0.93
CA LYS A 176 0.06 16.96 0.27
C LYS A 176 -0.95 18.05 -0.04
N GLU A 177 -0.70 18.92 -1.02
CA GLU A 177 -1.60 20.03 -1.40
C GLU A 177 -2.98 19.53 -1.88
N ILE A 178 -3.07 18.28 -2.33
CA ILE A 178 -4.28 17.71 -2.94
C ILE A 178 -4.65 16.33 -2.37
N ASP A 179 -4.11 15.97 -1.20
CA ASP A 179 -4.28 14.65 -0.56
C ASP A 179 -4.01 13.47 -1.52
N ALA A 180 -2.92 13.58 -2.29
CA ALA A 180 -2.56 12.57 -3.28
C ALA A 180 -1.63 11.48 -2.72
N LEU A 181 -1.72 10.31 -3.34
CA LEU A 181 -0.71 9.28 -3.22
C LEU A 181 0.54 9.65 -4.03
N VAL A 182 1.68 9.08 -3.66
CA VAL A 182 2.91 9.16 -4.46
C VAL A 182 3.36 7.75 -4.82
N PHE A 183 3.64 7.52 -6.10
CA PHE A 183 4.31 6.30 -6.55
C PHE A 183 5.74 6.65 -6.94
N ILE A 184 6.70 5.91 -6.39
CA ILE A 184 8.10 5.94 -6.81
C ILE A 184 8.27 4.87 -7.88
N ASP A 185 8.45 5.30 -9.13
CA ASP A 185 8.74 4.40 -10.24
C ASP A 185 10.25 4.23 -10.43
N ILE A 186 10.66 2.98 -10.65
CA ILE A 186 12.06 2.58 -10.78
C ILE A 186 12.29 1.82 -12.09
N GLN A 187 12.94 2.49 -13.03
CA GLN A 187 13.46 1.91 -14.27
C GLN A 187 14.94 1.51 -14.07
N VAL A 188 15.19 0.24 -13.79
CA VAL A 188 16.50 -0.22 -13.26
C VAL A 188 17.63 -0.23 -14.29
N GLY A 189 17.36 -0.25 -15.59
CA GLY A 189 18.38 -0.41 -16.62
C GLY A 189 19.13 -1.73 -16.48
N LEU A 190 20.47 -1.67 -16.38
CA LEU A 190 21.35 -2.82 -16.04
C LEU A 190 21.61 -2.96 -14.53
N SER A 191 20.92 -2.20 -13.69
CA SER A 191 20.87 -2.45 -12.24
C SER A 191 19.86 -3.55 -11.92
N THR A 192 19.63 -3.79 -10.63
CA THR A 192 18.62 -4.73 -10.13
C THR A 192 17.66 -4.02 -9.18
N ILE A 193 16.42 -4.50 -9.07
CA ILE A 193 15.46 -3.89 -8.13
C ILE A 193 15.91 -4.04 -6.67
N GLN A 194 16.68 -5.10 -6.38
CA GLN A 194 17.31 -5.36 -5.10
C GLN A 194 18.34 -4.30 -4.71
N GLN A 195 19.00 -3.68 -5.69
CA GLN A 195 19.95 -2.59 -5.48
C GLN A 195 19.29 -1.20 -5.46
N GLU A 196 18.22 -1.01 -6.22
CA GLU A 196 17.60 0.32 -6.38
C GLU A 196 16.50 0.60 -5.35
N LEU A 197 15.67 -0.40 -4.99
CA LEU A 197 14.54 -0.19 -4.07
C LEU A 197 14.95 0.26 -2.65
N PRO A 198 15.99 -0.32 -2.00
CA PRO A 198 16.33 0.04 -0.63
C PRO A 198 16.76 1.49 -0.43
N GLU A 199 17.24 2.15 -1.49
CA GLU A 199 17.62 3.56 -1.49
C GLU A 199 16.43 4.49 -1.18
N PHE A 200 15.20 4.00 -1.37
CA PHE A 200 13.96 4.73 -1.13
C PHE A 200 13.25 4.34 0.18
N GLU A 201 13.87 3.51 1.04
CA GLU A 201 13.24 2.98 2.26
C GLU A 201 12.62 4.09 3.13
N LYS A 202 13.34 5.21 3.31
CA LYS A 202 12.86 6.34 4.12
C LYS A 202 11.52 6.89 3.64
N TYR A 203 11.25 6.86 2.34
CA TYR A 203 10.00 7.31 1.75
C TYR A 203 8.91 6.25 1.84
N LEU A 204 9.27 4.99 1.67
CA LEU A 204 8.32 3.88 1.74
C LEU A 204 7.72 3.68 3.13
N LYS A 205 8.39 4.19 4.17
CA LYS A 205 7.85 4.31 5.53
C LYS A 205 6.71 5.34 5.66
N MET A 206 6.49 6.22 4.68
CA MET A 206 5.35 7.15 4.66
C MET A 206 4.09 6.43 4.18
N PRO A 207 2.92 6.59 4.81
CA PRO A 207 1.73 5.80 4.49
C PRO A 207 1.25 5.97 3.04
N ASN A 208 1.31 7.18 2.48
CA ASN A 208 0.84 7.54 1.15
C ASN A 208 1.83 7.28 0.00
N VAL A 209 3.01 6.69 0.29
CA VAL A 209 4.03 6.39 -0.72
C VAL A 209 4.01 4.90 -1.11
N HIS A 210 4.06 4.64 -2.41
CA HIS A 210 3.89 3.35 -3.08
C HIS A 210 4.95 3.14 -4.17
N ILE A 211 4.95 1.98 -4.84
CA ILE A 211 5.97 1.61 -5.84
C ILE A 211 5.35 1.35 -7.23
N GLY A 212 6.04 1.85 -8.25
CA GLY A 212 5.88 1.46 -9.65
C GLY A 212 7.11 0.69 -10.15
N MET A 213 6.89 -0.29 -11.02
CA MET A 213 7.94 -1.06 -11.68
C MET A 213 7.67 -1.14 -13.17
N ASP A 214 8.69 -0.80 -13.97
CA ASP A 214 8.66 -0.89 -15.43
C ASP A 214 9.50 -2.07 -15.94
N PRO A 215 8.92 -3.29 -16.10
CA PRO A 215 9.63 -4.44 -16.63
C PRO A 215 10.35 -4.21 -17.96
N GLU A 216 9.82 -3.34 -18.83
CA GLU A 216 10.46 -3.02 -20.11
C GLU A 216 11.86 -2.42 -19.99
N PHE A 217 12.21 -1.88 -18.83
CA PHE A 217 13.51 -1.28 -18.55
C PHE A 217 14.38 -2.14 -17.63
N SER A 218 13.97 -3.37 -17.33
CA SER A 218 14.80 -4.35 -16.61
C SER A 218 15.63 -5.17 -17.60
N MET A 219 16.84 -4.69 -17.88
CA MET A 219 17.65 -5.13 -19.02
C MET A 219 18.53 -6.34 -18.68
N LYS A 220 17.93 -7.42 -18.19
CA LYS A 220 18.63 -8.66 -17.79
C LYS A 220 19.48 -9.30 -18.90
N SER A 221 19.25 -8.94 -20.17
CA SER A 221 20.00 -9.43 -21.33
C SER A 221 21.31 -8.67 -21.59
N GLY A 222 21.65 -7.64 -20.81
CA GLY A 222 22.85 -6.84 -21.01
C GLY A 222 22.74 -5.74 -22.09
N HIS A 223 21.63 -5.69 -22.83
CA HIS A 223 21.40 -4.66 -23.84
C HIS A 223 21.09 -3.31 -23.20
N ALA A 224 21.48 -2.22 -23.88
CA ALA A 224 21.06 -0.88 -23.46
C ALA A 224 19.52 -0.75 -23.49
N PRO A 225 18.91 -0.05 -22.52
CA PRO A 225 17.49 0.30 -22.54
C PRO A 225 17.02 0.87 -23.89
N GLY A 226 15.83 0.45 -24.32
CA GLY A 226 15.22 0.88 -25.59
C GLY A 226 15.74 0.17 -26.84
N LYS A 227 16.80 -0.66 -26.77
CA LYS A 227 17.22 -1.53 -27.88
C LYS A 227 16.36 -2.78 -28.01
N VAL A 228 15.96 -3.33 -26.87
CA VAL A 228 15.02 -4.44 -26.74
C VAL A 228 14.10 -4.15 -25.55
N VAL A 229 12.97 -4.85 -25.47
CA VAL A 229 12.09 -4.79 -24.30
C VAL A 229 12.68 -5.67 -23.21
N GLY A 230 12.88 -5.11 -22.01
CA GLY A 230 13.35 -5.81 -20.82
C GLY A 230 12.30 -6.77 -20.22
N THR A 231 12.63 -7.34 -19.07
CA THR A 231 11.73 -8.26 -18.37
C THR A 231 12.00 -8.32 -16.86
N TYR A 232 10.94 -8.48 -16.07
CA TYR A 232 11.02 -8.95 -14.69
C TYR A 232 10.54 -10.39 -14.58
N ASP A 233 11.06 -11.10 -13.59
CA ASP A 233 10.50 -12.37 -13.16
C ASP A 233 9.54 -12.19 -11.98
N ALA A 234 8.66 -13.15 -11.74
CA ALA A 234 7.90 -13.23 -10.49
C ALA A 234 8.81 -13.16 -9.25
N ALA A 235 10.04 -13.66 -9.31
CA ALA A 235 11.02 -13.51 -8.23
C ALA A 235 11.35 -12.04 -7.91
N ASP A 236 11.44 -11.17 -8.91
CA ASP A 236 11.70 -9.74 -8.70
C ASP A 236 10.47 -9.06 -8.04
N ILE A 237 9.26 -9.38 -8.52
CA ILE A 237 8.02 -8.87 -7.93
C ILE A 237 7.84 -9.37 -6.49
N ASN A 238 8.18 -10.63 -6.24
CA ASN A 238 8.12 -11.24 -4.92
C ASN A 238 9.13 -10.63 -3.95
N TYR A 239 10.31 -10.23 -4.43
CA TYR A 239 11.27 -9.48 -3.63
C TYR A 239 10.68 -8.13 -3.20
N VAL A 240 10.11 -7.37 -4.15
CA VAL A 240 9.50 -6.07 -3.83
C VAL A 240 8.31 -6.24 -2.88
N SER A 241 7.43 -7.21 -3.11
CA SER A 241 6.28 -7.44 -2.23
C SER A 241 6.69 -7.90 -0.83
N ASP A 242 7.77 -8.68 -0.69
CA ASP A 242 8.32 -9.05 0.62
C ASP A 242 8.92 -7.84 1.35
N TYR A 243 9.70 -7.03 0.63
CA TYR A 243 10.33 -5.83 1.17
C TYR A 243 9.29 -4.81 1.65
N LEU A 244 8.24 -4.56 0.86
CA LEU A 244 7.12 -3.69 1.25
C LEU A 244 6.34 -4.26 2.43
N ALA A 245 6.10 -5.58 2.48
CA ALA A 245 5.40 -6.21 3.60
C ALA A 245 6.19 -6.07 4.91
N LYS A 246 7.53 -6.16 4.86
CA LYS A 246 8.39 -5.89 6.01
C LYS A 246 8.23 -4.44 6.50
N ILE A 247 8.31 -3.47 5.59
CA ILE A 247 8.13 -2.04 5.92
C ILE A 247 6.76 -1.80 6.55
N VAL A 248 5.69 -2.39 5.99
CA VAL A 248 4.33 -2.26 6.51
C VAL A 248 4.23 -2.74 7.95
N LYS A 249 4.78 -3.94 8.25
CA LYS A 249 4.75 -4.53 9.60
C LYS A 249 5.56 -3.72 10.60
N GLU A 250 6.79 -3.36 10.24
CA GLU A 250 7.72 -2.68 11.15
C GLU A 250 7.26 -1.26 11.51
N ASN A 251 6.44 -0.64 10.66
CA ASN A 251 6.03 0.76 10.81
C ASN A 251 4.50 0.91 11.03
N ASN A 252 3.77 -0.20 11.23
CA ASN A 252 2.32 -0.22 11.40
C ASN A 252 1.55 0.57 10.33
N LEU A 253 1.92 0.37 9.06
CA LEU A 253 1.34 1.12 7.94
C LEU A 253 0.10 0.43 7.35
N PRO A 254 -0.76 1.18 6.64
CA PRO A 254 -1.69 0.60 5.67
C PRO A 254 -0.95 -0.19 4.57
N PRO A 255 -1.63 -1.13 3.89
CA PRO A 255 -1.00 -1.93 2.86
C PRO A 255 -0.56 -1.08 1.66
N LYS A 256 0.61 -1.40 1.10
CA LYS A 256 1.20 -0.67 -0.03
C LYS A 256 0.59 -1.10 -1.35
N VAL A 257 0.46 -0.18 -2.30
CA VAL A 257 0.18 -0.54 -3.70
C VAL A 257 1.51 -0.79 -4.42
N LEU A 258 1.61 -1.91 -5.12
CA LEU A 258 2.72 -2.25 -5.99
C LEU A 258 2.19 -2.33 -7.43
N VAL A 259 2.49 -1.31 -8.23
CA VAL A 259 2.13 -1.27 -9.65
C VAL A 259 3.25 -1.91 -10.47
N VAL A 260 2.89 -2.79 -11.39
CA VAL A 260 3.80 -3.35 -12.38
C VAL A 260 3.27 -3.06 -13.77
N HIS A 261 3.99 -2.26 -14.54
CA HIS A 261 3.63 -1.80 -15.88
C HIS A 261 3.94 -2.89 -16.91
N ARG A 262 2.94 -3.70 -17.27
CA ARG A 262 3.08 -4.86 -18.17
C ARG A 262 2.17 -4.73 -19.38
N PHE A 263 2.72 -4.26 -20.49
CA PHE A 263 2.03 -4.22 -21.79
C PHE A 263 2.39 -5.37 -22.74
N THR A 264 3.27 -6.30 -22.34
CA THR A 264 3.55 -7.52 -23.09
C THR A 264 3.52 -8.76 -22.19
N GLN A 265 3.17 -9.91 -22.75
CA GLN A 265 3.20 -11.17 -21.99
C GLN A 265 4.62 -11.49 -21.48
N LYS A 266 5.67 -11.23 -22.27
CA LYS A 266 7.07 -11.49 -21.91
C LYS A 266 7.66 -10.48 -20.92
N GLY A 267 6.99 -9.36 -20.69
CA GLY A 267 7.44 -8.36 -19.70
C GLY A 267 7.50 -8.90 -18.28
N VAL A 268 6.67 -9.91 -17.95
CA VAL A 268 6.76 -10.62 -16.67
C VAL A 268 6.81 -12.12 -16.91
N THR A 269 7.96 -12.75 -16.63
CA THR A 269 8.13 -14.21 -16.66
C THR A 269 7.64 -14.85 -15.37
N ASN A 270 7.20 -16.11 -15.47
CA ASN A 270 6.74 -16.91 -14.34
C ASN A 270 5.65 -16.25 -13.48
N TYR A 271 4.83 -15.36 -14.06
CA TYR A 271 3.84 -14.53 -13.35
C TYR A 271 2.88 -15.32 -12.43
N LYS A 272 2.65 -16.61 -12.69
CA LYS A 272 1.83 -17.49 -11.83
C LYS A 272 2.46 -17.75 -10.45
N ASN A 273 3.77 -17.49 -10.31
CA ASN A 273 4.52 -17.64 -9.07
C ASN A 273 4.55 -16.34 -8.23
N ILE A 274 3.84 -15.28 -8.65
CA ILE A 274 3.68 -14.06 -7.84
C ILE A 274 2.88 -14.42 -6.59
N LYS A 275 3.47 -14.13 -5.43
CA LYS A 275 2.87 -14.36 -4.11
C LYS A 275 2.08 -13.13 -3.70
N THR A 276 0.82 -13.34 -3.33
CA THR A 276 -0.03 -12.30 -2.76
C THR A 276 0.18 -12.19 -1.25
N ARG A 277 -0.04 -10.99 -0.70
CA ARG A 277 0.25 -10.65 0.70
C ARG A 277 -0.79 -9.64 1.21
N PRO A 278 -1.33 -9.78 2.43
CA PRO A 278 -2.25 -8.79 2.99
C PRO A 278 -1.67 -7.36 3.04
N GLU A 279 -0.35 -7.24 3.18
CA GLU A 279 0.38 -5.98 3.28
C GLU A 279 0.58 -5.27 1.94
N VAL A 280 0.35 -5.95 0.80
CA VAL A 280 0.68 -5.41 -0.53
C VAL A 280 -0.43 -5.71 -1.54
N GLN A 281 -1.01 -4.64 -2.08
CA GLN A 281 -1.99 -4.64 -3.16
C GLN A 281 -1.25 -4.60 -4.50
N VAL A 282 -1.02 -5.76 -5.11
CA VAL A 282 -0.32 -5.87 -6.41
C VAL A 282 -1.29 -5.54 -7.55
N VAL A 283 -0.90 -4.60 -8.41
CA VAL A 283 -1.66 -4.16 -9.58
C VAL A 283 -0.84 -4.44 -10.83
N MET A 284 -1.32 -5.36 -11.68
CA MET A 284 -0.82 -5.45 -13.06
C MET A 284 -1.47 -4.35 -13.89
N HIS A 285 -0.69 -3.33 -14.22
CA HIS A 285 -1.15 -2.20 -15.01
C HIS A 285 -0.76 -2.41 -16.47
N MET A 286 -1.75 -2.43 -17.36
CA MET A 286 -1.56 -2.70 -18.79
C MET A 286 -1.10 -1.43 -19.52
N ASP A 287 0.12 -1.02 -19.20
CA ASP A 287 0.75 0.19 -19.69
C ASP A 287 2.25 -0.02 -19.94
N GLY A 288 2.82 0.87 -20.75
CA GLY A 288 4.22 0.89 -21.17
C GLY A 288 4.39 1.58 -22.52
N TRP A 289 5.63 1.68 -22.98
CA TRP A 289 5.94 2.49 -24.16
C TRP A 289 5.45 1.84 -25.47
N GLY A 290 4.83 2.67 -26.33
CA GLY A 290 4.39 2.30 -27.68
C GLY A 290 2.88 2.33 -27.90
N GLU A 291 2.47 1.84 -29.08
CA GLU A 291 1.11 2.00 -29.61
C GLU A 291 0.01 1.36 -28.75
N PRO A 292 -1.20 1.97 -28.68
CA PRO A 292 -2.34 1.43 -27.92
C PRO A 292 -2.70 -0.02 -28.25
N ALA A 293 -2.54 -0.44 -29.52
CA ALA A 293 -2.85 -1.79 -29.97
C ALA A 293 -2.06 -2.89 -29.22
N ARG A 294 -0.82 -2.61 -28.81
CA ARG A 294 -0.01 -3.57 -28.03
C ARG A 294 -0.59 -3.84 -26.65
N LYS A 295 -1.20 -2.82 -26.05
CA LYS A 295 -1.86 -2.89 -24.74
C LYS A 295 -3.15 -3.71 -24.86
N ILE A 296 -3.99 -3.37 -25.84
CA ILE A 296 -5.27 -4.05 -26.13
C ILE A 296 -5.09 -5.55 -26.35
N ASN A 297 -4.11 -5.95 -27.15
CA ASN A 297 -3.87 -7.35 -27.49
C ASN A 297 -3.27 -8.17 -26.32
N THR A 298 -2.77 -7.51 -25.27
CA THR A 298 -2.14 -8.21 -24.14
C THR A 298 -3.12 -8.48 -23.01
N TYR A 299 -4.09 -7.59 -22.77
CA TYR A 299 -5.05 -7.75 -21.66
C TYR A 299 -6.32 -8.51 -22.04
N LYS A 300 -6.68 -8.54 -23.34
CA LYS A 300 -7.72 -9.44 -23.86
C LYS A 300 -7.26 -10.89 -23.78
#